data_AF-A6X4A7-F1
#
_entry.id   AF-A6X4A7-F1
#
_cell.length_a   1.000
_cell.length_b   1.000
_cell.length_c   1.000
_cell.angle_alpha   90.00
_cell.angle_beta   90.00
_cell.angle_gamma   90.00
#
_symmetry.space_group_name_H-M   'P 1'
#
loop_
_entity.id
_entity.type
_entity.pdbx_description
1 polymer ?
#
loop_
_entity_poly.entity_id
_entity_poly.type
_entity_poly.pdbx_seq_one_letter_code
_entity_poly.pdbx_strand_id
1 'polypeptide(L)'
;MKTTHPIFALKPIVAIDAITCAAMGAALVTASAPVGELTGIPAPLLYWAGVLLLPVAAFMAWVSRSTNPPAWAVNLVILGNGAWVAASLFLPVAGMIAPNLFGWVFLVGQAAAVTVLTWLEVRAARIPQTAF
;
A
#
# COMPACT_ATOMS: atom_id res chain seq x y z
N MET A 1 24.32 24.03 11.39
CA MET A 1 23.99 22.59 11.33
C MET A 1 23.01 22.37 10.19
N LYS A 2 23.40 21.67 9.12
CA LYS A 2 22.44 21.21 8.09
C LYS A 2 21.78 19.96 8.63
N THR A 3 20.50 20.02 8.97
CA THR A 3 19.70 18.82 9.22
C THR A 3 19.62 18.04 7.92
N THR A 4 20.51 17.07 7.75
CA THR A 4 20.36 16.04 6.71
C THR A 4 19.10 15.27 7.05
N HIS A 5 17.98 15.55 6.38
CA HIS A 5 16.84 14.64 6.41
C HIS A 5 17.34 13.31 5.82
N PRO A 6 17.45 12.24 6.63
CA PRO A 6 17.82 10.96 6.08
C PRO A 6 16.71 10.59 5.09
N ILE A 7 17.09 10.37 3.83
CA ILE A 7 16.19 9.98 2.74
C ILE A 7 15.38 8.72 3.11
N PHE A 8 15.82 7.97 4.14
CA PHE A 8 15.24 6.72 4.64
C PHE A 8 14.75 6.81 6.10
N ALA A 9 14.05 7.88 6.48
CA ALA A 9 13.32 7.90 7.75
C ALA A 9 12.05 7.05 7.65
N LEU A 10 11.85 6.10 8.58
CA LEU A 10 10.75 5.14 8.51
C LEU A 10 9.37 5.80 8.64
N LYS A 11 9.24 6.73 9.60
CA LYS A 11 7.98 7.44 9.88
C LYS A 11 7.34 8.10 8.64
N PRO A 12 8.02 9.00 7.90
CA PRO A 12 7.41 9.65 6.74
C PRO A 12 7.10 8.66 5.62
N ILE A 13 7.89 7.60 5.45
CA ILE A 13 7.61 6.56 4.43
C ILE A 13 6.29 5.85 4.76
N VAL A 14 6.15 5.34 6.00
CA VAL A 14 4.92 4.66 6.45
C VAL A 14 3.72 5.62 6.45
N ALA A 15 3.93 6.91 6.74
CA ALA A 15 2.87 7.91 6.68
C ALA A 15 2.39 8.16 5.23
N ILE A 16 3.31 8.24 4.27
CA ILE A 16 2.98 8.35 2.84
C ILE A 16 2.21 7.11 2.41
N ASP A 17 2.66 5.92 2.80
CA ASP A 17 1.96 4.68 2.47
C ASP A 17 0.54 4.66 3.06
N ALA A 18 0.38 5.03 4.34
CA ALA A 18 -0.92 5.20 4.98
C ALA A 18 -1.86 6.12 4.18
N ILE A 19 -1.35 7.26 3.70
CA ILE A 19 -2.13 8.23 2.92
C ILE A 19 -2.52 7.65 1.56
N THR A 20 -1.58 7.02 0.83
CA THR A 20 -1.88 6.42 -0.47
C THR A 20 -2.85 5.25 -0.35
N CYS A 21 -2.70 4.44 0.69
CA CYS A 21 -3.58 3.32 1.02
C CYS A 21 -5.00 3.81 1.39
N ALA A 22 -5.11 4.86 2.21
CA ALA A 22 -6.40 5.48 2.53
C ALA A 22 -7.07 6.09 1.29
N ALA A 23 -6.30 6.78 0.44
CA ALA A 23 -6.81 7.39 -0.78
C ALA A 23 -7.33 6.33 -1.77
N MET A 24 -6.56 5.25 -2.00
CA MET A 24 -6.99 4.12 -2.82
C MET A 24 -8.21 3.44 -2.21
N GLY A 25 -8.20 3.16 -0.90
CA GLY A 25 -9.31 2.53 -0.19
C GLY A 25 -10.60 3.33 -0.32
N ALA A 26 -10.55 4.64 -0.07
CA ALA A 26 -11.70 5.54 -0.22
C ALA A 26 -12.20 5.59 -1.67
N ALA A 27 -11.29 5.69 -2.65
CA ALA A 27 -11.64 5.68 -4.07
C ALA A 27 -12.35 4.38 -4.45
N LEU A 28 -11.85 3.22 -4.01
CA LEU A 28 -12.46 1.93 -4.34
C LEU A 28 -13.81 1.72 -3.64
N VAL A 29 -13.95 2.12 -2.37
CA VAL A 29 -15.24 2.04 -1.66
C VAL A 29 -16.30 2.90 -2.32
N THR A 30 -15.94 4.12 -2.73
CA THR A 30 -16.90 5.10 -3.27
C THR A 30 -17.14 4.98 -4.78
N ALA A 31 -16.17 4.46 -5.54
CA ALA A 31 -16.19 4.44 -6.99
C ALA A 31 -15.91 3.04 -7.59
N SER A 32 -16.10 1.95 -6.82
CA SER A 32 -15.89 0.58 -7.30
C SER A 32 -16.63 0.26 -8.61
N ALA A 33 -17.88 0.70 -8.77
CA ALA A 33 -18.66 0.48 -9.99
C ALA A 33 -18.03 1.14 -11.23
N PRO A 34 -17.83 2.48 -11.29
CA PRO A 34 -17.21 3.11 -12.45
C PRO A 34 -15.75 2.67 -12.67
N VAL A 35 -14.99 2.39 -11.61
CA VAL A 35 -13.64 1.82 -11.74
C VAL A 35 -13.70 0.41 -12.35
N GLY A 36 -14.66 -0.41 -11.92
CA GLY A 36 -14.87 -1.75 -12.45
C GLY A 36 -15.27 -1.76 -13.92
N GLU A 37 -16.17 -0.86 -14.33
CA GLU A 37 -16.54 -0.66 -15.74
C GLU A 37 -15.33 -0.25 -16.59
N LEU A 38 -14.50 0.67 -16.10
CA LEU A 38 -13.31 1.15 -16.83
C LEU A 38 -12.23 0.08 -16.94
N THR A 39 -12.01 -0.70 -15.89
CA THR A 39 -10.87 -1.64 -15.77
C THR A 39 -11.21 -3.07 -16.18
N GLY A 40 -12.49 -3.43 -16.25
CA GLY A 40 -12.93 -4.82 -16.39
C GLY A 40 -12.74 -5.67 -15.13
N ILE A 41 -12.40 -5.06 -13.99
CA ILE A 41 -12.28 -5.76 -12.71
C ILE A 41 -13.66 -5.78 -12.02
N PRO A 42 -14.11 -6.92 -11.45
CA PRO A 42 -15.40 -6.98 -10.78
C PRO A 42 -15.54 -5.92 -9.68
N ALA A 43 -16.59 -5.08 -9.77
CA ALA A 43 -16.85 -4.03 -8.78
C ALA A 43 -16.94 -4.56 -7.33
N PRO A 44 -17.55 -5.73 -7.04
CA PRO A 44 -17.54 -6.27 -5.67
C PRO A 44 -16.13 -6.55 -5.14
N LEU A 45 -15.22 -7.04 -6.00
CA LEU A 45 -13.82 -7.27 -5.62
C LEU A 45 -13.14 -5.94 -5.27
N LEU A 46 -13.31 -4.92 -6.12
CA LEU A 46 -12.77 -3.58 -5.89
C LEU A 46 -13.31 -2.97 -4.59
N TYR A 47 -14.62 -3.07 -4.34
CA TYR A 47 -15.25 -2.55 -3.14
C TYR A 47 -14.65 -3.17 -1.87
N TRP A 48 -14.61 -4.51 -1.79
CA TRP A 48 -14.09 -5.20 -0.62
C TRP A 48 -12.58 -5.01 -0.44
N ALA A 49 -11.84 -4.90 -1.54
CA ALA A 49 -10.44 -4.49 -1.52
C ALA A 49 -10.30 -3.09 -0.90
N GLY A 50 -11.16 -2.14 -1.28
CA GLY A 50 -11.21 -0.81 -0.68
C GLY A 50 -11.52 -0.83 0.82
N VAL A 51 -12.53 -1.61 1.23
CA VAL A 51 -12.90 -1.80 2.65
C VAL A 51 -11.73 -2.38 3.45
N LEU A 52 -10.96 -3.31 2.89
CA LEU A 52 -9.77 -3.87 3.53
C LEU A 52 -8.63 -2.85 3.67
N LEU A 53 -8.43 -1.97 2.68
CA LEU A 53 -7.36 -0.97 2.71
C LEU A 53 -7.56 0.07 3.81
N LEU A 54 -8.79 0.47 4.13
CA LEU A 54 -9.05 1.50 5.15
C LEU A 54 -8.53 1.16 6.57
N PRO A 55 -8.79 -0.02 7.16
CA PRO A 55 -8.20 -0.40 8.45
C PRO A 55 -6.69 -0.61 8.35
N VAL A 56 -6.16 -1.06 7.21
CA VAL A 56 -4.70 -1.18 6.98
C VAL A 56 -4.05 0.20 6.97
N ALA A 57 -4.66 1.19 6.31
CA ALA A 57 -4.22 2.57 6.32
C ALA A 57 -4.25 3.18 7.73
N ALA A 58 -5.31 2.89 8.51
CA ALA A 58 -5.41 3.32 9.91
C ALA A 58 -4.30 2.71 10.78
N PHE A 59 -3.99 1.42 10.56
CA PHE A 59 -2.87 0.75 11.22
C PHE A 59 -1.52 1.41 10.86
N MET A 60 -1.25 1.66 9.59
CA MET A 60 -0.02 2.36 9.15
C MET A 60 0.07 3.78 9.71
N ALA A 61 -1.05 4.51 9.76
CA ALA A 61 -1.12 5.82 10.40
C ALA A 61 -0.76 5.74 11.89
N TRP A 62 -1.22 4.71 12.60
CA TRP A 62 -0.80 4.47 14.00
C TRP A 62 0.70 4.15 14.10
N VAL A 63 1.25 3.29 13.24
CA VAL A 63 2.68 2.96 13.22
C VAL A 63 3.54 4.21 13.00
N SER A 64 3.19 5.05 12.03
CA SER A 64 3.94 6.27 11.70
C SER A 64 3.97 7.33 12.81
N ARG A 65 3.03 7.28 13.76
CA ARG A 65 3.01 8.18 14.93
C ARG A 65 4.01 7.78 16.02
N SER A 66 4.45 6.52 16.05
CA SER A 66 5.37 6.04 17.10
C SER A 66 6.81 6.48 16.85
N THR A 67 7.48 7.04 17.86
CA THR A 67 8.92 7.38 17.80
C THR A 67 9.80 6.17 17.59
N ASN A 68 9.45 5.04 18.18
CA ASN A 68 10.10 3.76 17.98
C ASN A 68 9.01 2.71 17.71
N PRO A 69 8.52 2.57 16.46
CA PRO A 69 7.52 1.56 16.15
C PRO A 69 8.09 0.17 16.41
N PRO A 70 7.32 -0.75 17.01
CA PRO A 70 7.82 -2.08 17.29
C PRO A 70 8.05 -2.84 15.98
N ALA A 71 9.12 -3.66 15.92
CA ALA A 71 9.53 -4.36 14.71
C ALA A 71 8.43 -5.23 14.09
N TRP A 72 7.59 -5.86 14.92
CA TRP A 72 6.46 -6.67 14.43
C TRP A 72 5.47 -5.84 13.61
N ALA A 73 5.24 -4.57 13.99
CA ALA A 73 4.26 -3.73 13.31
C ALA A 73 4.78 -3.30 11.95
N VAL A 74 6.05 -2.92 11.87
CA VAL A 74 6.74 -2.59 10.61
C VAL A 74 6.78 -3.81 9.68
N ASN A 75 7.11 -4.98 10.21
CA ASN A 75 7.11 -6.23 9.44
C ASN A 75 5.70 -6.58 8.94
N LEU A 76 4.65 -6.30 9.72
CA LEU A 76 3.27 -6.54 9.28
C LEU A 76 2.89 -5.65 8.09
N VAL A 77 3.31 -4.38 8.08
CA VAL A 77 3.13 -3.48 6.93
C VAL A 77 3.84 -4.05 5.69
N ILE A 78 5.13 -4.38 5.81
CA ILE A 78 5.94 -4.90 4.71
C ILE A 78 5.34 -6.20 4.14
N LEU A 79 4.95 -7.14 5.00
CA LEU A 79 4.34 -8.41 4.57
C LEU A 79 2.97 -8.20 3.95
N GLY A 80 2.16 -7.30 4.51
CA GLY A 80 0.85 -6.93 3.95
C GLY A 80 0.98 -6.33 2.55
N ASN A 81 1.91 -5.39 2.36
CA ASN A 81 2.19 -4.80 1.07
C ASN A 81 2.69 -5.84 0.05
N GLY A 82 3.57 -6.75 0.47
CA GLY A 82 4.00 -7.88 -0.36
C GLY A 82 2.84 -8.80 -0.77
N ALA A 83 1.95 -9.13 0.16
CA ALA A 83 0.76 -9.93 -0.11
C ALA A 83 -0.21 -9.22 -1.07
N TRP A 84 -0.37 -7.90 -0.93
CA TRP A 84 -1.19 -7.09 -1.81
C TRP A 84 -0.67 -7.08 -3.25
N VAL A 85 0.63 -6.87 -3.44
CA VAL A 85 1.29 -6.94 -4.75
C VAL A 85 1.13 -8.33 -5.36
N ALA A 86 1.36 -9.39 -4.57
CA ALA A 86 1.21 -10.76 -5.05
C ALA A 86 -0.23 -11.05 -5.50
N ALA A 87 -1.24 -10.69 -4.70
CA ALA A 87 -2.64 -10.87 -5.04
C ALA A 87 -3.05 -10.10 -6.30
N SER A 88 -2.54 -8.87 -6.46
CA SER A 88 -2.83 -8.00 -7.60
C SER A 88 -2.39 -8.60 -8.94
N LEU A 89 -1.30 -9.38 -8.93
CA LEU A 89 -0.77 -10.05 -10.13
C LEU A 89 -1.29 -11.49 -10.27
N PHE A 90 -1.50 -12.18 -9.16
CA PHE A 90 -1.96 -13.56 -9.15
C PHE A 90 -3.40 -13.71 -9.64
N LEU A 91 -4.32 -12.83 -9.21
CA LEU A 91 -5.74 -12.94 -9.57
C LEU A 91 -5.97 -12.94 -11.10
N PRO A 92 -5.37 -12.04 -11.90
CA PRO A 92 -5.45 -12.13 -13.36
C PRO A 92 -4.74 -13.35 -13.95
N VAL A 93 -3.53 -13.67 -13.48
CA VAL A 93 -2.72 -14.79 -14.02
C VAL A 93 -3.40 -16.14 -13.78
N ALA A 94 -4.08 -16.29 -12.64
CA ALA A 94 -4.87 -17.47 -12.30
C ALA A 94 -6.23 -17.53 -13.02
N GLY A 95 -6.57 -16.53 -13.85
CA GLY A 95 -7.86 -16.47 -14.57
C GLY A 95 -9.07 -16.18 -13.67
N MET A 96 -8.84 -15.71 -12.44
CA MET A 96 -9.92 -15.38 -11.49
C MET A 96 -10.58 -14.04 -11.81
N ILE A 97 -9.86 -13.15 -12.50
CA ILE A 97 -10.38 -11.91 -13.09
C ILE A 97 -9.79 -11.71 -14.48
N ALA A 98 -10.51 -10.99 -15.34
CA ALA A 98 -10.11 -10.71 -16.72
C ALA A 98 -10.03 -9.19 -16.96
N PRO A 99 -9.03 -8.49 -16.42
CA PRO A 99 -8.87 -7.06 -16.62
C PRO A 99 -8.61 -6.73 -18.10
N ASN A 100 -9.15 -5.60 -18.55
CA ASN A 100 -8.80 -5.03 -19.85
C ASN A 100 -7.44 -4.28 -19.77
N LEU A 101 -7.06 -3.55 -20.82
CA LEU A 101 -5.82 -2.78 -20.84
C LEU A 101 -5.72 -1.78 -19.67
N PHE A 102 -6.79 -1.04 -19.38
CA PHE A 102 -6.83 -0.09 -18.26
C PHE A 102 -6.75 -0.81 -16.91
N GLY A 103 -7.36 -2.00 -16.78
CA GLY A 103 -7.24 -2.83 -15.58
C GLY A 103 -5.81 -3.31 -15.34
N TRP A 104 -5.08 -3.69 -16.39
CA TRP A 104 -3.65 -4.01 -16.27
C TRP A 104 -2.82 -2.80 -15.86
N VAL A 105 -3.04 -1.64 -16.47
CA VAL A 105 -2.37 -0.39 -16.08
C VAL A 105 -2.66 -0.05 -14.63
N PHE A 106 -3.91 -0.19 -14.19
CA PHE A 106 -4.32 0.04 -12.81
C PHE A 106 -3.60 -0.92 -11.86
N LEU A 107 -3.68 -2.24 -12.10
CA LEU A 107 -3.09 -3.27 -11.24
C LEU A 107 -1.57 -3.17 -11.17
N VAL A 108 -0.90 -3.02 -12.31
CA VAL A 108 0.57 -2.91 -12.37
C VAL A 108 1.04 -1.58 -11.80
N GLY A 109 0.34 -0.48 -12.10
CA GLY A 109 0.68 0.86 -11.61
C GLY A 109 0.65 0.93 -10.08
N GLN A 110 -0.44 0.46 -9.47
CA GLN A 110 -0.53 0.42 -8.00
C GLN A 110 0.44 -0.59 -7.39
N ALA A 111 0.64 -1.76 -8.02
CA ALA A 111 1.58 -2.76 -7.51
C ALA A 111 3.03 -2.25 -7.52
N ALA A 112 3.41 -1.49 -8.57
CA ALA A 112 4.71 -0.84 -8.64
C ALA A 112 4.88 0.21 -7.55
N ALA A 113 3.86 1.06 -7.33
CA ALA A 113 3.88 2.07 -6.27
C ALA A 113 4.04 1.43 -4.88
N VAL A 114 3.24 0.40 -4.57
CA VAL A 114 3.32 -0.36 -3.31
C VAL A 114 4.68 -1.05 -3.17
N THR A 115 5.24 -1.62 -4.25
CA THR A 115 6.57 -2.24 -4.23
C THR A 115 7.67 -1.23 -3.89
N VAL A 116 7.61 -0.01 -4.45
CA VAL A 116 8.56 1.06 -4.14
C VAL A 116 8.46 1.46 -2.67
N LEU A 117 7.25 1.66 -2.14
CA LEU A 117 7.02 1.98 -0.73
C LEU A 117 7.55 0.85 0.18
N THR A 118 7.18 -0.40 -0.10
CA THR A 118 7.65 -1.58 0.63
C THR A 118 9.18 -1.65 0.67
N TRP A 119 9.83 -1.38 -0.46
CA TRP A 119 11.30 -1.38 -0.53
C TRP A 119 11.93 -0.26 0.31
N LEU A 120 11.32 0.93 0.31
CA LEU A 120 11.74 2.04 1.16
C LEU A 120 11.57 1.70 2.65
N GLU A 121 10.46 1.07 3.03
CA GLU A 121 10.19 0.61 4.39
C GLU A 121 11.21 -0.43 4.86
N VAL A 122 11.49 -1.44 4.01
CA VAL A 122 12.51 -2.47 4.29
C VAL A 122 13.88 -1.81 4.50
N ARG A 123 14.24 -0.81 3.69
CA ARG A 123 15.52 -0.09 3.86
C ARG A 123 15.54 0.73 5.14
N ALA A 124 14.48 1.48 5.43
CA ALA A 124 14.39 2.31 6.61
C ALA A 124 14.36 1.49 7.92
N ALA A 125 13.72 0.33 7.92
CA ALA A 125 13.64 -0.58 9.06
C ALA A 125 15.00 -1.21 9.44
N ARG A 126 15.95 -1.25 8.51
CA ARG A 126 17.32 -1.77 8.74
C ARG A 126 18.28 -0.70 9.29
N ILE A 127 17.89 0.57 9.27
CA ILE A 127 18.71 1.67 9.77
C ILE A 127 18.36 1.91 11.23
N PRO A 128 19.34 1.92 12.15
CA PRO A 128 19.11 2.31 13.54
C PRO A 128 18.44 3.68 13.60
N GLN A 129 17.20 3.72 14.10
CA GLN A 129 16.47 4.97 14.30
C GLN A 129 17.10 5.65 15.53
N THR A 130 18.02 6.59 15.32
CA THR A 130 18.60 7.35 16.44
C THR A 130 17.52 8.24 17.03
N ALA A 131 17.15 8.00 18.28
CA ALA A 131 16.34 8.93 19.05
C ALA A 131 17.09 10.27 19.16
N PHE A 132 16.47 11.34 18.68
CA PHE A 132 16.87 12.71 18.99
C PHE A 132 16.21 13.14 20.29
#